data_AF-A0A0T6XFA1-F1
#
_entry.id   AF-A0A0T6XFA1-F1
#
_cell.length_a   1.000
_cell.length_b   1.000
_cell.length_c   1.000
_cell.angle_alpha   90.00
_cell.angle_beta   90.00
_cell.angle_gamma   90.00
#
_symmetry.space_group_name_H-M   'P 1'
#
loop_
_entity.id
_entity.type
_entity.pdbx_description
1 polymer ?
#
loop_
_entity_poly.entity_id
_entity_poly.type
_entity_poly.pdbx_seq_one_letter_code
_entity_poly.pdbx_strand_id
1 'polypeptide(L)'
;MDGGPAAKKAPAPEAHYHGHRDRLRERYREHGDAALADYEILEMLLFRLIPRKDTKPIAKALISRFGTLAGVFGAPIALLQEVNGIGTSATR
;
A
#
# COMPACT_ATOMS: atom_id res chain seq x y z
N MET A 1 -14.08 45.88 6.01
CA MET A 1 -15.20 44.91 5.98
C MET A 1 -15.20 44.28 4.59
N ASP A 2 -14.15 43.58 4.18
CA ASP A 2 -13.71 42.23 4.60
C ASP A 2 -14.65 41.13 4.10
N GLY A 3 -14.10 40.26 3.24
CA GLY A 3 -14.78 39.07 2.74
C GLY A 3 -14.11 38.44 1.53
N GLY A 4 -12.78 38.26 1.55
CA GLY A 4 -12.05 37.47 0.55
C GLY A 4 -12.46 35.97 0.56
N PRO A 5 -12.16 35.22 -0.52
CA PRO A 5 -12.74 33.91 -0.75
C PRO A 5 -12.22 32.90 0.28
N ALA A 6 -13.15 32.20 0.94
CA ALA A 6 -12.83 31.09 1.84
C ALA A 6 -12.22 29.95 1.03
N ALA A 7 -10.90 29.88 0.98
CA ALA A 7 -10.15 28.73 0.50
C ALA A 7 -10.58 27.51 1.32
N LYS A 8 -11.14 26.50 0.63
CA LYS A 8 -11.50 25.21 1.23
C LYS A 8 -10.23 24.53 1.71
N LYS A 9 -9.97 24.63 3.01
CA LYS A 9 -8.87 23.98 3.71
C LYS A 9 -9.03 22.46 3.55
N ALA A 10 -8.09 21.82 2.85
CA ALA A 10 -8.04 20.36 2.78
C ALA A 10 -7.93 19.80 4.22
N PRO A 11 -8.72 18.78 4.58
CA PRO A 11 -8.68 18.25 5.94
C PRO A 11 -7.32 17.59 6.21
N ALA A 12 -6.85 17.74 7.45
CA ALA A 12 -5.63 17.14 7.99
C ALA A 12 -5.67 15.60 7.95
N PRO A 13 -4.52 14.89 8.02
CA PRO A 13 -4.43 13.47 7.70
C PRO A 13 -4.94 12.59 8.84
N GLU A 14 -6.24 12.58 9.08
CA GLU A 14 -6.91 11.63 9.97
C GLU A 14 -7.13 10.31 9.22
N ALA A 15 -6.53 9.22 9.72
CA ALA A 15 -6.92 7.83 9.43
C ALA A 15 -7.20 7.44 7.95
N HIS A 16 -6.53 8.07 6.97
CA HIS A 16 -6.73 7.80 5.54
C HIS A 16 -6.46 6.35 5.10
N TYR A 17 -5.80 5.55 5.94
CA TYR A 17 -5.44 4.16 5.65
C TYR A 17 -6.66 3.23 5.53
N HIS A 18 -7.71 3.44 6.34
CA HIS A 18 -8.91 2.59 6.27
C HIS A 18 -9.68 2.83 4.97
N GLY A 19 -9.94 4.10 4.63
CA GLY A 19 -10.58 4.43 3.36
C GLY A 19 -9.75 4.02 2.14
N HIS A 20 -8.42 4.05 2.24
CA HIS A 20 -7.54 3.57 1.16
C HIS A 20 -7.66 2.06 0.94
N ARG A 21 -7.65 1.26 2.02
CA ARG A 21 -7.82 -0.20 1.97
C ARG A 21 -9.12 -0.58 1.29
N ASP A 22 -10.21 0.09 1.63
CA ASP A 22 -11.54 -0.22 1.08
C ASP A 22 -11.64 0.19 -0.39
N ARG A 23 -11.10 1.36 -0.77
CA ARG A 23 -11.05 1.78 -2.18
C ARG A 23 -10.24 0.85 -3.08
N LEU A 24 -9.12 0.32 -2.58
CA LEU A 24 -8.32 -0.67 -3.33
C LEU A 24 -9.08 -1.98 -3.53
N ARG A 25 -9.72 -2.48 -2.46
CA ARG A 25 -10.54 -3.69 -2.54
C ARG A 25 -11.72 -3.53 -3.48
N GLU A 26 -12.37 -2.38 -3.47
CA GLU A 26 -13.50 -2.12 -4.36
C GLU A 26 -13.06 -2.09 -5.82
N ARG A 27 -12.01 -1.31 -6.13
CA ARG A 27 -11.48 -1.26 -7.50
C ARG A 27 -11.05 -2.63 -8.02
N TYR A 28 -10.43 -3.46 -7.17
CA TYR A 28 -10.08 -4.83 -7.53
C TYR A 28 -11.30 -5.71 -7.81
N ARG A 29 -12.38 -5.57 -7.01
CA ARG A 29 -13.61 -6.33 -7.23
C ARG A 29 -14.33 -5.92 -8.50
N GLU A 30 -14.38 -4.62 -8.80
CA GLU A 30 -15.10 -4.09 -9.96
C GLU A 30 -14.35 -4.30 -11.27
N HIS A 31 -13.02 -4.20 -11.26
CA HIS A 31 -12.21 -4.11 -12.48
C HIS A 31 -11.05 -5.11 -12.56
N GLY A 32 -10.85 -5.94 -11.53
CA GLY A 32 -9.79 -6.94 -11.50
C GLY A 32 -8.40 -6.37 -11.21
N ASP A 33 -7.39 -7.20 -11.46
CA ASP A 33 -5.97 -6.89 -11.26
C ASP A 33 -5.45 -5.83 -12.24
N ALA A 34 -5.92 -5.83 -13.49
CA ALA A 34 -5.53 -4.86 -14.51
C ALA A 34 -5.83 -3.39 -14.14
N ALA A 35 -6.70 -3.15 -13.14
CA ALA A 35 -7.03 -1.82 -12.64
C ALA A 35 -6.12 -1.33 -11.50
N LEU A 36 -5.13 -2.14 -11.10
CA LEU A 36 -4.18 -1.84 -10.03
C LEU A 36 -2.75 -1.86 -10.54
N ALA A 37 -1.91 -0.98 -9.99
CA ALA A 37 -0.48 -1.14 -10.14
C ALA A 37 0.05 -2.33 -9.32
N ASP A 38 1.17 -2.92 -9.73
CA ASP A 38 1.84 -4.02 -9.02
C ASP A 38 2.02 -3.76 -7.51
N TYR A 39 2.44 -2.54 -7.15
CA TYR A 39 2.61 -2.19 -5.74
C TYR A 39 1.27 -2.07 -5.00
N GLU A 40 0.16 -1.74 -5.67
CA GLU A 40 -1.18 -1.69 -5.06
C GLU A 40 -1.70 -3.10 -4.77
N ILE A 41 -1.41 -4.06 -5.65
CA ILE A 41 -1.69 -5.49 -5.43
C ILE A 41 -0.90 -5.99 -4.21
N LEU A 42 0.39 -5.69 -4.11
CA LEU A 42 1.17 -6.01 -2.91
C LEU A 42 0.64 -5.32 -1.66
N GLU A 43 0.23 -4.06 -1.77
CA GLU A 43 -0.32 -3.31 -0.65
C GLU A 43 -1.56 -4.03 -0.07
N MET A 44 -2.43 -4.53 -0.94
CA MET A 44 -3.61 -5.31 -0.56
C MET A 44 -3.27 -6.59 0.22
N LEU A 45 -2.24 -7.32 -0.22
CA LEU A 45 -1.77 -8.53 0.45
C LEU A 45 -1.15 -8.20 1.81
N LEU A 46 -0.30 -7.17 1.85
CA LEU A 46 0.39 -6.73 3.06
C LEU A 46 -0.57 -6.23 4.14
N PHE A 47 -1.75 -5.69 3.79
CA PHE A 47 -2.75 -5.31 4.80
C PHE A 47 -3.14 -6.48 5.72
N ARG A 48 -3.14 -7.72 5.21
CA ARG A 48 -3.50 -8.91 5.97
C ARG A 48 -2.37 -9.40 6.88
N LEU A 49 -1.13 -9.17 6.45
CA LEU A 49 0.10 -9.61 7.11
C LEU A 49 0.61 -8.59 8.13
N ILE A 50 0.39 -7.30 7.88
CA ILE A 50 0.90 -6.19 8.66
C ILE A 50 -0.28 -5.28 9.09
N PRO A 51 -1.07 -5.71 10.10
CA PRO A 51 -2.22 -4.93 10.56
C PRO A 51 -1.78 -3.60 11.17
N ARG A 52 -2.62 -2.56 10.99
CA ARG A 52 -2.44 -1.22 11.60
C ARG A 52 -1.15 -0.47 11.23
N LYS A 53 -0.48 -0.84 10.13
CA LYS A 53 0.62 -0.06 9.53
C LYS A 53 0.26 0.46 8.14
N ASP A 54 0.96 1.52 7.72
CA ASP A 54 1.03 1.93 6.32
C ASP A 54 1.91 0.93 5.54
N THR A 55 1.29 0.20 4.61
CA THR A 55 1.96 -0.83 3.80
C THR A 55 2.36 -0.31 2.43
N LYS A 56 1.95 0.91 2.05
CA LYS A 56 2.28 1.50 0.75
C LYS A 56 3.79 1.70 0.57
N PRO A 57 4.55 2.26 1.54
CA PRO A 57 6.01 2.39 1.41
C PRO A 57 6.69 1.04 1.29
N ILE A 58 6.18 0.03 2.00
CA ILE A 58 6.72 -1.34 1.98
C ILE A 58 6.51 -1.97 0.61
N ALA A 59 5.29 -1.90 0.07
CA ALA A 59 4.97 -2.43 -1.25
C ALA A 59 5.82 -1.78 -2.35
N LYS A 60 5.99 -0.46 -2.29
CA LYS A 60 6.88 0.26 -3.21
C LYS A 60 8.34 -0.16 -3.07
N ALA A 61 8.84 -0.31 -1.84
CA ALA A 61 10.21 -0.74 -1.62
C ALA A 61 10.46 -2.16 -2.16
N LEU A 62 9.50 -3.07 -2.00
CA LEU A 62 9.56 -4.42 -2.58
C LEU A 62 9.61 -4.37 -4.11
N ILE A 63 8.72 -3.64 -4.76
CA ILE A 63 8.74 -3.50 -6.23
C ILE A 63 10.04 -2.85 -6.70
N SER A 64 10.49 -1.77 -6.06
CA SER A 64 11.75 -1.12 -6.43
C SER A 64 12.96 -2.06 -6.31
N ARG A 65 12.96 -2.98 -5.34
CA ARG A 65 14.06 -3.91 -5.10
C ARG A 65 14.02 -5.13 -6.02
N PHE A 66 12.84 -5.68 -6.27
CA PHE A 66 12.68 -6.97 -6.98
C PHE A 66 12.07 -6.83 -8.39
N GLY A 67 11.75 -5.61 -8.80
CA GLY A 67 11.34 -5.23 -10.16
C GLY A 67 9.85 -5.48 -10.47
N THR A 68 9.33 -6.66 -10.15
CA THR A 68 7.97 -7.08 -10.52
C THR A 68 7.29 -7.81 -9.37
N LEU A 69 5.96 -7.98 -9.43
CA LEU A 69 5.23 -8.88 -8.54
C LEU A 69 5.84 -10.29 -8.48
N ALA A 70 6.13 -10.88 -9.64
CA ALA A 70 6.76 -12.19 -9.73
C ALA A 70 8.15 -12.21 -9.07
N GLY A 71 8.93 -11.13 -9.24
CA GLY A 71 10.22 -10.97 -8.58
C GLY A 71 10.10 -10.93 -7.06
N VAL A 72 9.07 -10.27 -6.52
CA VAL A 72 8.81 -10.23 -5.08
C VAL A 72 8.40 -11.61 -4.56
N PHE A 73 7.48 -12.32 -5.23
CA PHE A 73 7.04 -13.65 -4.78
C PHE A 73 8.11 -14.74 -4.95
N GLY A 74 9.03 -14.58 -5.90
CA GLY A 74 10.15 -15.49 -6.11
C GLY A 74 11.38 -15.17 -5.25
N ALA A 75 11.39 -14.06 -4.52
CA ALA A 75 12.56 -13.66 -3.73
C ALA A 75 12.77 -14.57 -2.51
N PRO A 76 14.03 -14.93 -2.18
CA PRO A 76 14.34 -15.59 -0.91
C PRO A 76 13.85 -14.78 0.29
N ILE A 77 13.29 -15.48 1.29
CA ILE A 77 12.75 -14.85 2.52
C ILE A 77 13.78 -13.92 3.18
N ALA A 78 15.05 -14.32 3.23
CA ALA A 78 16.11 -13.50 3.80
C ALA A 78 16.24 -12.12 3.12
N LEU A 79 16.09 -12.06 1.80
CA LEU A 79 16.15 -10.80 1.05
C LEU A 79 14.87 -9.97 1.23
N LEU A 80 13.72 -10.60 1.40
CA LEU A 80 12.46 -9.90 1.72
C LEU A 80 12.55 -9.20 3.08
N GLN A 81 13.16 -9.87 4.07
CA GLN A 81 13.33 -9.35 5.43
C GLN A 81 14.29 -8.16 5.54
N GLU A 82 15.13 -7.93 4.53
CA GLU A 82 15.96 -6.72 4.47
C GLU A 82 15.16 -5.46 4.13
N VAL A 83 13.93 -5.59 3.61
CA VAL A 83 13.05 -4.44 3.36
C VAL A 83 12.43 -3.96 4.67
N ASN A 84 12.70 -2.71 5.04
CA ASN A 84 12.19 -2.12 6.27
C ASN A 84 10.65 -2.23 6.36
N GLY A 85 10.16 -2.76 7.48
CA GLY A 85 8.74 -3.03 7.69
C GLY A 85 8.30 -4.47 7.38
N ILE A 86 9.13 -5.28 6.71
CA ILE A 86 8.91 -6.72 6.55
C ILE A 86 9.49 -7.45 7.77
N GLY A 87 8.60 -7.86 8.66
CA GLY A 87 8.94 -8.73 9.80
C GLY A 87 8.76 -10.21 9.47
N THR A 88 9.15 -11.08 10.41
CA THR A 88 8.94 -12.53 10.32
C THR A 88 7.47 -12.91 10.10
N SER A 89 6.52 -12.15 10.64
CA SER A 89 5.08 -12.37 10.44
C SER A 89 4.60 -12.14 8.99
N ALA A 90 5.33 -11.34 8.21
CA ALA A 90 5.00 -11.05 6.81
C ALA A 90 5.69 -12.01 5.83
N THR A 91 6.50 -12.94 6.33
CA THR A 91 7.32 -13.88 5.54
C THR A 91 7.09 -15.34 5.93
N ARG A 92 6.03 -15.62 6.71
CA ARG A 92 5.51 -16.96 7.00
C ARG A 92 4.35 -17.29 6.09
#